data_AF-A0A1I2J9J2-F1
#
_entry.id   AF-A0A1I2J9J2-F1
#
_cell.length_a   1.000
_cell.length_b   1.000
_cell.length_c   1.000
_cell.angle_alpha   90.00
_cell.angle_beta   90.00
_cell.angle_gamma   90.00
#
_symmetry.space_group_name_H-M   'P 1'
#
loop_
_entity.id
_entity.type
_entity.pdbx_description
1 polymer ?
#
loop_
_entity_poly.entity_id
_entity_poly.type
_entity_poly.pdbx_seq_one_letter_code
_entity_poly.pdbx_strand_id
1 'polypeptide(L)'
;MVMKHIAIAACLWIAACERGQDEPTAYEDMNFAQRHAFMSEVVMPQMKETFVEFDAKYESMSCATCHGDGASDGSFAMPSPQLPLIPATEEEFLEYLEDPEHLRWSEFMGERVWPEMAELLEVPVYDPKTAPDGFSCTHCHMVEGQL
;
A
#
# COMPACT_ATOMS: atom_id res chain seq x y z
N MET A 1 42.49 -32.83 34.98
CA MET A 1 41.89 -34.16 35.28
C MET A 1 40.74 -33.90 36.23
N VAL A 2 39.47 -34.10 35.90
CA VAL A 2 38.85 -35.30 35.31
C VAL A 2 37.76 -34.89 34.31
N MET A 3 37.76 -35.61 33.19
CA MET A 3 36.78 -35.57 32.11
C MET A 3 35.66 -36.57 32.42
N LYS A 4 34.38 -36.20 32.22
CA LYS A 4 33.38 -37.15 31.73
C LYS A 4 32.11 -36.46 31.24
N HIS A 5 31.88 -36.60 29.94
CA HIS A 5 30.62 -36.33 29.26
C HIS A 5 29.53 -37.30 29.74
N ILE A 6 28.31 -36.80 29.96
CA ILE A 6 27.08 -37.59 29.84
C ILE A 6 26.09 -36.74 29.05
N ALA A 7 25.62 -37.31 27.96
CA ALA A 7 24.65 -36.75 27.03
C ALA A 7 23.22 -37.21 27.38
N ILE A 8 22.25 -36.31 27.13
CA ILE A 8 20.85 -36.52 26.71
C ILE A 8 19.92 -37.33 27.64
N ALA A 9 18.86 -36.68 28.11
CA ALA A 9 17.47 -37.19 28.01
C ALA A 9 16.44 -36.09 28.32
N ALA A 10 15.51 -35.91 27.39
CA ALA A 10 14.37 -35.00 27.44
C ALA A 10 13.27 -35.44 28.42
N CYS A 11 12.51 -34.48 28.95
CA CYS A 11 11.09 -34.56 29.34
C CYS A 11 10.58 -33.09 29.43
N LEU A 12 9.72 -32.65 28.49
CA LEU A 12 8.26 -32.52 28.64
C LEU A 12 7.85 -31.48 29.71
N TRP A 13 6.91 -30.55 29.55
CA TRP A 13 6.08 -29.99 28.49
C TRP A 13 5.22 -28.93 29.24
N ILE A 14 4.78 -27.87 28.55
CA ILE A 14 3.71 -26.92 28.92
C ILE A 14 4.09 -25.69 29.78
N ALA A 15 4.24 -24.55 29.09
CA ALA A 15 3.50 -23.33 29.44
C ALA A 15 3.27 -22.52 28.14
N ALA A 16 2.13 -22.79 27.51
CA ALA A 16 1.60 -22.00 26.41
C ALA A 16 1.28 -20.58 26.91
N CYS A 17 2.10 -19.62 26.48
CA CYS A 17 1.79 -18.20 26.24
C CYS A 17 3.01 -17.53 25.61
N GLU A 18 3.68 -18.23 24.68
CA GLU A 18 4.55 -17.53 23.72
C GLU A 18 3.62 -16.93 22.69
N ARG A 19 3.23 -15.69 22.97
CA ARG A 19 2.81 -14.66 22.04
C ARG A 19 3.36 -15.02 20.65
N GLY A 20 2.44 -15.35 19.74
CA GLY A 20 2.77 -15.69 18.37
C GLY A 20 3.84 -14.73 17.89
N GLN A 21 4.92 -15.30 17.37
CA GLN A 21 5.79 -14.58 16.46
C GLN A 21 4.91 -14.37 15.22
N ASP A 22 4.10 -13.31 15.27
CA ASP A 22 3.25 -12.88 14.16
C ASP A 22 4.21 -12.35 13.10
N GLU A 23 4.65 -13.23 12.21
CA GLU A 23 5.13 -12.79 10.90
C GLU A 23 4.05 -11.85 10.31
N PRO A 24 4.42 -10.72 9.68
CA PRO A 24 3.46 -9.87 9.00
C PRO A 24 2.59 -10.74 8.10
N THR A 25 1.28 -10.75 8.35
CA THR A 25 0.34 -11.39 7.44
C THR A 25 0.37 -10.58 6.15
N ALA A 26 0.63 -11.20 5.00
CA ALA A 26 0.59 -10.52 3.71
C ALA A 26 -0.74 -9.75 3.59
N TYR A 27 -0.72 -8.54 3.02
CA TYR A 27 -1.91 -7.68 2.98
C TYR A 27 -3.13 -8.37 2.35
N GLU A 28 -2.88 -9.27 1.39
CA GLU A 28 -3.91 -10.10 0.75
C GLU A 28 -4.65 -11.03 1.73
N ASP A 29 -3.96 -11.55 2.74
CA ASP A 29 -4.48 -12.48 3.75
C ASP A 29 -5.16 -11.76 4.94
N MET A 30 -5.00 -10.43 5.04
CA MET A 30 -5.60 -9.65 6.10
C MET A 30 -7.13 -9.53 5.94
N ASN A 31 -7.86 -9.71 7.04
CA ASN A 31 -9.28 -9.34 7.10
C ASN A 31 -9.45 -7.81 7.18
N PHE A 32 -10.69 -7.33 7.08
CA PHE A 32 -11.00 -5.90 7.08
C PHE A 32 -10.42 -5.13 8.29
N ALA A 33 -10.56 -5.67 9.50
CA ALA A 33 -10.04 -5.01 10.70
C ALA A 33 -8.51 -4.94 10.71
N GLN A 34 -7.85 -6.00 10.24
CA GLN A 34 -6.39 -6.02 10.07
C GLN A 34 -5.94 -5.02 9.01
N ARG A 35 -6.60 -4.97 7.84
CA ARG A 35 -6.30 -3.98 6.79
C ARG A 35 -6.50 -2.56 7.27
N HIS A 36 -7.58 -2.28 8.00
CA HIS A 36 -7.82 -0.96 8.56
C HIS A 36 -6.72 -0.55 9.54
N ALA A 37 -6.33 -1.45 10.46
CA ALA A 37 -5.22 -1.20 11.38
C ALA A 37 -3.91 -0.98 10.62
N PHE A 38 -3.58 -1.84 9.66
CA PHE A 38 -2.37 -1.73 8.84
C PHE A 38 -2.33 -0.40 8.06
N MET A 39 -3.44 -0.04 7.41
CA MET A 39 -3.56 1.22 6.69
C MET A 39 -3.37 2.42 7.62
N SER A 40 -3.96 2.40 8.82
CA SER A 40 -3.87 3.51 9.77
C SER A 40 -2.50 3.63 10.46
N GLU A 41 -1.87 2.50 10.78
CA GLU A 41 -0.68 2.45 11.65
C GLU A 41 0.62 2.39 10.85
N VAL A 42 0.58 1.87 9.62
CA VAL A 42 1.77 1.67 8.77
C VAL A 42 1.70 2.54 7.53
N VAL A 43 0.65 2.41 6.71
CA VAL A 43 0.58 3.08 5.40
C VAL A 43 0.38 4.59 5.53
N MET A 44 -0.62 5.02 6.31
CA MET A 44 -0.96 6.44 6.44
C MET A 44 0.21 7.30 6.96
N PRO A 45 0.99 6.91 7.98
CA PRO A 45 2.15 7.67 8.41
C PRO A 45 3.24 7.79 7.33
N GLN A 46 3.56 6.70 6.63
CA GLN A 46 4.60 6.70 5.58
C GLN A 46 4.17 7.50 4.35
N MET A 47 2.95 7.26 3.87
CA MET A 47 2.38 8.07 2.79
C MET A 47 2.29 9.55 3.17
N LYS A 48 1.98 9.87 4.43
CA LYS A 48 1.99 11.26 4.87
C LYS A 48 3.36 11.91 4.76
N GLU A 49 4.42 11.21 5.14
CA GLU A 49 5.79 11.69 4.96
C GLU A 49 6.06 11.98 3.47
N THR A 50 5.85 10.98 2.61
CA THR A 50 6.07 11.10 1.16
C THR A 50 5.25 12.22 0.51
N PHE A 51 3.98 12.38 0.87
CA PHE A 51 3.13 13.44 0.32
C PHE A 51 3.46 14.83 0.88
N VAL A 52 3.85 14.95 2.15
CA VAL A 52 4.25 16.24 2.76
C VAL A 52 5.59 16.71 2.18
N GLU A 53 6.52 15.80 1.91
CA GLU A 53 7.77 16.12 1.21
C GLU A 53 7.51 16.72 -0.18
N PHE A 54 6.48 16.24 -0.87
CA PHE A 54 6.08 16.73 -2.18
C PHE A 54 5.31 18.05 -2.11
N ASP A 55 4.31 18.15 -1.23
CA ASP A 55 3.47 19.33 -1.06
C ASP A 55 2.95 19.42 0.39
N ALA A 56 3.34 20.48 1.11
CA ALA A 56 3.00 20.67 2.52
C ALA A 56 1.48 20.69 2.81
N LYS A 57 0.61 20.89 1.81
CA LYS A 57 -0.84 20.83 2.03
C LYS A 57 -1.31 19.46 2.56
N TYR A 58 -0.55 18.39 2.33
CA TYR A 58 -0.85 17.04 2.81
C TYR A 58 -0.51 16.83 4.30
N GLU A 59 -0.04 17.85 5.03
CA GLU A 59 0.02 17.79 6.50
C GLU A 59 -1.35 17.46 7.13
N SER A 60 -2.43 17.82 6.42
CA SER A 60 -3.82 17.59 6.79
C SER A 60 -4.46 16.36 6.14
N MET A 61 -3.68 15.51 5.46
CA MET A 61 -4.22 14.34 4.77
C MET A 61 -4.89 13.36 5.75
N SER A 62 -5.87 12.63 5.22
CA SER A 62 -6.68 11.67 5.97
C SER A 62 -7.03 10.48 5.08
N CYS A 63 -7.77 9.51 5.62
CA CYS A 63 -8.25 8.37 4.84
C CYS A 63 -9.02 8.82 3.58
N ALA A 64 -9.75 9.93 3.66
CA ALA A 64 -10.52 10.49 2.55
C ALA A 64 -9.63 11.03 1.41
N THR A 65 -8.36 11.34 1.67
CA THR A 65 -7.42 11.78 0.63
C THR A 65 -7.25 10.72 -0.46
N CYS A 66 -7.31 9.43 -0.10
CA CYS A 66 -7.23 8.32 -1.05
C CYS A 66 -8.62 7.72 -1.32
N HIS A 67 -9.41 7.48 -0.27
CA HIS A 67 -10.66 6.72 -0.36
C HIS A 67 -11.92 7.57 -0.64
N GLY A 68 -11.81 8.91 -0.63
CA GLY A 68 -12.96 9.80 -0.81
C GLY A 68 -14.10 9.50 0.18
N ASP A 69 -15.33 9.43 -0.34
CA ASP A 69 -16.54 9.08 0.40
C ASP A 69 -16.48 7.69 1.03
N GLY A 70 -15.67 6.78 0.48
CA GLY A 70 -15.42 5.46 1.06
C GLY A 70 -14.81 5.53 2.47
N ALA A 71 -14.07 6.60 2.78
CA ALA A 71 -13.61 6.83 4.15
C ALA A 71 -14.74 7.23 5.11
N SER A 72 -15.76 7.92 4.59
CA SER A 72 -16.88 8.43 5.39
C SER A 72 -17.93 7.37 5.66
N ASP A 73 -18.20 6.49 4.69
CA ASP A 73 -19.14 5.37 4.85
C ASP A 73 -18.51 4.10 5.45
N GLY A 74 -17.19 4.11 5.61
CA GLY A 74 -16.42 3.01 6.20
C GLY A 74 -16.16 1.83 5.26
N SER A 75 -16.49 1.95 3.97
CA SER A 75 -16.18 0.93 2.96
C SER A 75 -14.70 0.94 2.56
N PHE A 76 -14.07 2.12 2.60
CA PHE A 76 -12.72 2.38 2.09
C PHE A 76 -12.54 1.87 0.65
N ALA A 77 -13.61 1.92 -0.15
CA ALA A 77 -13.61 1.37 -1.49
C ALA A 77 -12.57 2.07 -2.40
N MET A 78 -11.94 1.28 -3.25
CA MET A 78 -10.99 1.72 -4.28
C MET A 78 -11.24 0.91 -5.57
N PRO A 79 -10.98 1.48 -6.76
CA PRO A 79 -10.52 2.86 -6.99
C PRO A 79 -11.55 3.91 -6.58
N SER A 80 -11.08 5.10 -6.21
CA SER A 80 -11.93 6.19 -5.74
C SER A 80 -12.30 7.13 -6.90
N PRO A 81 -13.59 7.46 -7.08
CA PRO A 81 -14.04 8.43 -8.10
C PRO A 81 -13.67 9.88 -7.74
N GLN A 82 -13.12 10.11 -6.55
CA GLN A 82 -12.73 11.43 -6.05
C GLN A 82 -11.25 11.73 -6.24
N LEU A 83 -10.49 10.75 -6.73
CA LEU A 83 -9.15 10.99 -7.24
C LEU A 83 -9.23 11.45 -8.72
N PRO A 84 -8.21 12.17 -9.22
CA PRO A 84 -8.13 12.50 -10.64
C PRO A 84 -8.29 11.25 -11.51
N LEU A 85 -9.12 11.34 -12.56
CA LEU A 85 -9.29 10.23 -13.50
C LEU A 85 -8.05 10.06 -14.36
N ILE A 86 -7.73 8.81 -14.69
CA ILE A 86 -6.67 8.49 -15.64
C ILE A 86 -7.27 8.52 -17.04
N PRO A 87 -6.69 9.28 -17.99
CA PRO A 87 -7.05 9.21 -19.40
C PRO A 87 -7.13 7.78 -19.94
N ALA A 88 -8.13 7.51 -20.78
CA ALA A 88 -8.44 6.13 -21.20
C ALA A 88 -7.42 5.53 -22.17
N THR A 89 -6.66 6.38 -22.88
CA THR A 89 -5.68 5.97 -23.88
C THR A 89 -4.29 6.53 -23.60
N GLU A 90 -3.26 5.87 -24.15
CA GLU A 90 -1.87 6.36 -24.06
C GLU A 90 -1.70 7.72 -24.74
N GLU A 91 -2.37 7.95 -25.88
CA GLU A 91 -2.32 9.24 -26.58
C GLU A 91 -2.89 10.37 -25.72
N GLU A 92 -4.07 10.17 -25.12
CA GLU A 92 -4.69 11.14 -24.21
C GLU A 92 -3.86 11.32 -22.93
N PHE A 93 -3.22 10.27 -22.42
CA PHE A 93 -2.32 10.39 -21.27
C PHE A 93 -1.08 11.22 -21.61
N LEU A 94 -0.48 11.05 -22.79
CA LEU A 94 0.65 11.87 -23.22
C LEU A 94 0.26 13.34 -23.41
N GLU A 95 -0.93 13.63 -23.94
CA GLU A 95 -1.48 14.99 -24.00
C GLU A 95 -1.73 15.56 -22.59
N TYR A 96 -2.27 14.76 -21.68
CA TYR A 96 -2.48 15.15 -20.28
C TYR A 96 -1.17 15.60 -19.60
N LEU A 97 -0.04 14.96 -19.90
CA LEU A 97 1.28 15.31 -19.38
C LEU A 97 1.89 16.58 -19.98
N GLU A 98 1.30 17.19 -21.02
CA GLU A 98 1.79 18.47 -21.56
C GLU A 98 1.56 19.64 -20.56
N ASP A 99 0.59 19.50 -19.65
CA ASP A 99 0.42 20.43 -18.53
C ASP A 99 1.52 20.18 -17.48
N PRO A 100 2.34 21.20 -17.11
CA PRO A 100 3.42 21.04 -16.15
C PRO A 100 2.98 20.56 -14.76
N GLU A 101 1.77 20.89 -14.33
CA GLU A 101 1.22 20.42 -13.05
C GLU A 101 0.89 18.93 -13.13
N HIS A 102 0.26 18.49 -14.22
CA HIS A 102 -0.04 17.09 -14.47
C HIS A 102 1.24 16.25 -14.60
N LEU A 103 2.26 16.78 -15.26
CA LEU A 103 3.59 16.14 -15.32
C LEU A 103 4.17 15.99 -13.91
N ARG A 104 4.23 17.09 -13.13
CA ARG A 104 4.79 17.06 -11.77
C ARG A 104 4.10 16.03 -10.89
N TRP A 105 2.77 15.95 -10.98
CA TRP A 105 1.98 14.97 -10.23
C TRP A 105 2.18 13.54 -10.73
N SER A 106 2.23 13.34 -12.04
CA SER A 106 2.39 12.02 -12.63
C SER A 106 3.77 11.43 -12.34
N GLU A 107 4.81 12.26 -12.38
CA GLU A 107 6.18 11.88 -11.95
C GLU A 107 6.18 11.50 -10.47
N PHE A 108 5.62 12.33 -9.59
CA PHE A 108 5.54 12.01 -8.16
C PHE A 108 4.75 10.71 -7.88
N MET A 109 3.61 10.52 -8.55
CA MET A 109 2.81 9.31 -8.40
C MET A 109 3.55 8.07 -8.90
N GLY A 110 4.17 8.15 -10.08
CA GLY A 110 4.86 7.03 -10.71
C GLY A 110 6.19 6.68 -10.05
N GLU A 111 6.94 7.65 -9.56
CA GLU A 111 8.28 7.45 -9.01
C GLU A 111 8.29 7.22 -7.50
N ARG A 112 7.28 7.72 -6.78
CA ARG A 112 7.25 7.67 -5.31
C ARG A 112 6.06 6.87 -4.80
N VAL A 113 4.84 7.38 -5.02
CA VAL A 113 3.64 6.83 -4.36
C VAL A 113 3.35 5.40 -4.80
N TRP A 114 3.37 5.15 -6.10
CA TRP A 114 3.06 3.84 -6.66
C TRP A 114 4.05 2.76 -6.15
N PRO A 115 5.38 2.87 -6.35
CA PRO A 115 6.30 1.84 -5.89
C PRO A 115 6.27 1.66 -4.37
N GLU A 116 6.16 2.74 -3.59
CA GLU A 116 6.11 2.67 -2.13
C GLU A 116 4.83 1.98 -1.62
N MET A 117 3.68 2.24 -2.25
CA MET A 117 2.44 1.52 -1.93
C MET A 117 2.55 0.03 -2.25
N ALA A 118 3.16 -0.34 -3.37
CA ALA A 118 3.35 -1.74 -3.71
C ALA A 118 4.30 -2.44 -2.72
N GLU A 119 5.37 -1.77 -2.31
CA GLU A 119 6.31 -2.26 -1.29
C GLU A 119 5.62 -2.44 0.07
N LEU A 120 4.88 -1.43 0.53
CA LEU A 120 4.15 -1.48 1.79
C LEU A 120 3.12 -2.61 1.85
N LEU A 121 2.43 -2.86 0.74
CA LEU A 121 1.43 -3.92 0.65
C LEU A 121 2.03 -5.28 0.33
N GLU A 122 3.36 -5.34 0.11
CA GLU A 122 4.10 -6.53 -0.28
C GLU A 122 3.55 -7.18 -1.56
N VAL A 123 3.12 -6.36 -2.52
CA VAL A 123 2.57 -6.80 -3.81
C VAL A 123 3.51 -6.44 -4.96
N PRO A 124 3.53 -7.20 -6.06
CA PRO A 124 4.30 -6.83 -7.24
C PRO A 124 3.85 -5.48 -7.80
N VAL A 125 4.79 -4.63 -8.19
CA VAL A 125 4.52 -3.47 -9.07
C VAL A 125 4.13 -4.00 -10.45
N TYR A 126 3.13 -3.38 -11.09
CA TYR A 126 2.72 -3.77 -12.44
C TYR A 126 3.89 -3.70 -13.41
N ASP A 127 4.07 -4.80 -14.15
CA ASP A 127 4.98 -4.94 -15.26
C ASP A 127 4.28 -5.75 -16.36
N PRO A 128 4.12 -5.23 -17.58
CA PRO A 128 3.32 -5.88 -18.62
C PRO A 128 3.85 -7.26 -19.06
N LYS A 129 5.09 -7.61 -18.72
CA LYS A 129 5.73 -8.87 -19.11
C LYS A 129 5.79 -9.87 -17.97
N THR A 130 6.02 -9.41 -16.75
CA THR A 130 6.36 -10.24 -15.59
C THR A 130 5.35 -10.16 -14.45
N ALA A 131 4.56 -9.09 -14.37
CA ALA A 131 3.53 -8.88 -13.36
C ALA A 131 2.35 -8.06 -13.94
N PRO A 132 1.60 -8.60 -14.93
CA PRO A 132 0.56 -7.84 -15.63
C PRO A 132 -0.65 -7.49 -14.75
N ASP A 133 -0.79 -8.14 -13.60
CA ASP A 133 -1.81 -7.88 -12.59
C ASP A 133 -1.23 -7.17 -11.35
N GLY A 134 0.01 -6.69 -11.42
CA GLY A 134 0.65 -6.00 -10.29
C GLY A 134 -0.08 -4.70 -9.93
N PHE A 135 0.23 -4.18 -8.74
CA PHE A 135 -0.27 -2.90 -8.27
C PHE A 135 0.08 -1.82 -9.29
N SER A 136 -0.89 -0.96 -9.61
CA SER A 136 -0.84 0.02 -10.70
C SER A 136 -1.68 1.25 -10.37
N CYS A 137 -1.58 2.31 -11.17
CA CYS A 137 -2.35 3.54 -10.99
C CYS A 137 -3.87 3.29 -10.82
N THR A 138 -4.39 2.28 -11.51
CA THR A 138 -5.83 1.91 -11.50
C THR A 138 -6.31 1.25 -10.22
N HIS A 139 -5.40 0.86 -9.32
CA HIS A 139 -5.78 0.40 -7.98
C HIS A 139 -6.29 1.54 -7.11
N CYS A 140 -5.93 2.78 -7.43
CA CYS A 140 -6.39 3.97 -6.72
C CYS A 140 -7.31 4.84 -7.57
N HIS A 141 -6.91 5.11 -8.80
CA HIS A 141 -7.61 6.02 -9.69
C HIS A 141 -8.57 5.26 -10.61
N MET A 142 -9.71 5.87 -10.89
CA MET A 142 -10.57 5.39 -11.97
C MET A 142 -10.02 5.84 -13.33
N VAL A 143 -10.28 5.03 -14.36
CA VAL A 143 -10.04 5.40 -15.76
C VAL A 143 -11.25 6.14 -16.29
N GLU A 144 -11.04 7.15 -17.13
CA GLU A 144 -12.11 7.84 -17.83
C GLU A 144 -13.05 6.85 -18.54
N GLY A 145 -14.37 7.07 -18.37
CA GLY A 145 -15.40 6.18 -18.92
C GLY A 145 -15.73 4.93 -18.09
N GLN A 146 -15.16 4.75 -16.90
CA GLN A 146 -15.54 3.66 -15.96
C GLN A 146 -16.78 3.96 -15.09
N LEU A 147 -17.37 5.16 -15.17
CA LEU A 147 -18.51 5.62 -14.38
C LEU A 147 -19.87 5.36 -15.04
#